data_AF-A0A820VJV5-F1
#
_entry.id   AF-A0A820VJV5-F1
#
_cell.length_a   1.000
_cell.length_b   1.000
_cell.length_c   1.000
_cell.angle_alpha   90.00
_cell.angle_beta   90.00
_cell.angle_gamma   90.00
#
_symmetry.space_group_name_H-M   'P 1'
#
loop_
_entity.id
_entity.type
_entity.pdbx_description
1 polymer ?
#
loop_
_entity_poly.entity_id
_entity_poly.type
_entity_poly.pdbx_seq_one_letter_code
_entity_poly.pdbx_strand_id
1 'polypeptide(L)'
;MIEFEKKANKCSESKRLWVFFDEFNTTPCISLFKEILCERTLHGKQLPDNMRFLAACNPQRWRTNNGTFQDDIGIKKELYDFQRLKDHRDESGLIYHVFPIPEAMLEYTWDYGFLDGETETTYIRAMLNKCDRLTSSPALYECTVKLVAESQEFFRTEVDNSSVSLRDVTRFCQFYGWFSNNRIKNHAGRISNYEEIQETTLLALLLTYYLRLSGSNLRTSYLNRIEKILEGDMQNVISISKFLIDLLETEQKKLIG
;
A
#
# COMPACT_ATOMS: atom_id res chain seq x y z
N MET A 1 9.66 -10.24 23.60
CA MET A 1 10.96 -10.90 23.82
C MET A 1 10.89 -12.07 24.79
N ILE A 2 10.41 -11.91 26.02
CA ILE A 2 10.30 -13.00 27.02
C ILE A 2 9.62 -14.27 26.47
N GLU A 3 8.55 -14.13 25.71
CA GLU A 3 7.86 -15.27 25.10
C GLU A 3 8.72 -15.98 24.04
N PHE A 4 9.47 -15.22 23.25
CA PHE A 4 10.40 -15.77 22.25
C PHE A 4 11.57 -16.50 22.90
N GLU A 5 12.11 -15.99 24.00
CA GLU A 5 13.14 -16.68 24.80
C GLU A 5 12.60 -18.00 25.38
N LYS A 6 11.40 -17.98 25.97
CA LYS A 6 10.74 -19.20 26.45
C LYS A 6 10.53 -20.22 25.32
N LYS A 7 10.17 -19.76 24.13
CA LYS A 7 10.01 -20.62 22.95
C LYS A 7 11.35 -21.18 22.47
N ALA A 8 12.39 -20.36 22.45
CA ALA A 8 13.74 -20.75 22.07
C ALA A 8 14.30 -21.83 23.01
N ASN A 9 14.12 -21.66 24.31
CA ASN A 9 14.60 -22.62 25.34
C ASN A 9 13.84 -23.96 25.33
N LYS A 10 12.62 -23.99 24.78
CA LYS A 10 11.82 -25.22 24.62
C LYS A 10 12.11 -25.96 23.32
N CYS A 11 12.73 -25.30 22.34
CA CYS A 11 13.15 -25.93 21.09
C CYS A 11 14.44 -26.71 21.30
N SER A 12 14.59 -27.85 20.61
CA SER A 12 15.87 -28.56 20.56
C SER A 12 16.97 -27.66 20.01
N GLU A 13 18.21 -27.85 20.45
CA GLU A 13 19.38 -27.05 19.99
C GLU A 13 19.56 -27.07 18.46
N SER A 14 19.08 -28.11 17.78
CA SER A 14 19.10 -28.24 16.32
C SER A 14 18.12 -27.32 15.59
N LYS A 15 17.14 -26.72 16.28
CA LYS A 15 16.10 -25.87 15.68
C LYS A 15 16.38 -24.40 15.96
N ARG A 16 16.35 -23.58 14.91
CA ARG A 16 16.51 -22.13 14.99
C ARG A 16 15.14 -21.44 15.11
N LEU A 17 15.03 -20.48 16.03
CA LEU A 17 13.89 -19.57 16.11
C LEU A 17 14.23 -18.27 15.39
N TRP A 18 13.53 -17.98 14.30
CA TRP A 18 13.65 -16.71 13.60
C TRP A 18 12.66 -15.70 14.16
N VAL A 19 13.15 -14.51 14.49
CA VAL A 19 12.36 -13.36 14.93
C VAL A 19 12.58 -12.24 13.92
N PHE A 20 11.49 -11.77 13.32
CA PHE A 20 11.51 -10.69 12.34
C PHE A 20 10.90 -9.43 12.93
N PHE A 21 11.65 -8.33 12.87
CA PHE A 21 11.19 -7.00 13.26
C PHE A 21 10.91 -6.17 12.01
N ASP A 22 9.63 -5.94 11.72
CA ASP A 22 9.23 -5.09 10.61
C ASP A 22 9.23 -3.60 11.04
N GLU A 23 9.62 -2.72 10.12
CA GLU A 23 9.68 -1.26 10.29
C GLU A 23 10.29 -0.82 11.65
N PHE A 24 11.38 -1.47 12.11
CA PHE A 24 11.87 -1.34 13.49
C PHE A 24 12.28 0.09 13.86
N ASN A 25 12.59 0.91 12.85
CA ASN A 25 13.00 2.28 13.06
C ASN A 25 11.85 3.30 13.12
N THR A 26 10.62 2.84 13.29
CA THR A 26 9.44 3.68 13.60
C THR A 26 9.25 3.92 15.11
N THR A 27 10.17 3.44 15.94
CA THR A 27 10.16 3.61 17.40
C THR A 27 11.46 4.23 17.90
N PRO A 28 11.43 5.07 18.96
CA PRO A 28 12.64 5.65 19.55
C PRO A 28 13.55 4.61 20.20
N CYS A 29 13.10 3.37 20.38
CA CYS A 29 13.85 2.31 21.04
C CYS A 29 14.96 1.68 20.17
N ILE A 30 15.57 2.45 19.26
CA ILE A 30 16.59 1.98 18.32
C ILE A 30 17.78 1.32 19.02
N SER A 31 18.22 1.89 20.14
CA SER A 31 19.33 1.33 20.93
C SER A 31 19.05 -0.09 21.41
N LEU A 32 17.79 -0.43 21.68
CA LEU A 32 17.38 -1.79 22.06
C LEU A 32 17.51 -2.76 20.89
N PHE A 33 17.15 -2.33 19.68
CA PHE A 33 17.33 -3.13 18.47
C PHE A 33 18.81 -3.33 18.15
N LYS A 34 19.64 -2.29 18.32
CA LYS A 34 21.10 -2.40 18.19
C LYS A 34 21.67 -3.45 19.15
N GLU A 35 21.22 -3.44 20.41
CA GLU A 35 21.61 -4.45 21.41
C GLU A 35 21.22 -5.87 20.95
N ILE A 36 19.96 -6.07 20.53
CA ILE A 36 19.45 -7.38 20.11
C ILE A 36 20.15 -7.88 18.84
N LEU A 37 20.32 -7.01 17.83
CA LEU A 37 20.77 -7.37 16.49
C LEU A 37 22.29 -7.52 16.40
N CYS A 38 23.04 -6.57 16.97
CA CYS A 38 24.51 -6.56 16.88
C CYS A 38 25.16 -7.28 18.05
N GLU A 39 24.69 -7.07 19.27
CA GLU A 39 25.34 -7.57 20.50
C GLU A 39 24.76 -8.91 20.97
N ARG A 40 23.58 -9.27 20.44
CA ARG A 40 22.81 -10.46 20.86
C ARG A 40 22.51 -10.46 22.36
N THR A 41 22.26 -9.29 22.93
CA THR A 41 21.83 -9.13 24.32
C THR A 41 20.51 -8.37 24.41
N LEU A 42 19.87 -8.46 25.56
CA LEU A 42 18.71 -7.65 25.92
C LEU A 42 18.83 -7.23 27.40
N HIS A 43 18.95 -5.93 27.65
CA HIS A 43 19.23 -5.39 28.98
C HIS A 43 20.49 -6.02 29.62
N GLY A 44 21.53 -6.23 28.80
CA GLY A 44 22.81 -6.82 29.20
C GLY A 44 22.80 -8.33 29.39
N LYS A 45 21.68 -9.02 29.15
CA LYS A 45 21.59 -10.49 29.23
C LYS A 45 21.72 -11.12 27.86
N GLN A 46 22.56 -12.15 27.75
CA GLN A 46 22.76 -12.91 26.51
C GLN A 46 21.45 -13.56 26.05
N LEU A 47 21.13 -13.39 24.76
CA LEU A 47 19.99 -14.04 24.12
C LEU A 47 20.35 -15.48 23.72
N PRO A 48 19.39 -16.43 23.75
CA PRO A 48 19.63 -17.82 23.36
C PRO A 48 20.29 -17.99 21.99
N ASP A 49 21.26 -18.90 21.89
CA ASP A 49 22.10 -19.11 20.71
C ASP A 49 21.34 -19.65 19.49
N ASN A 50 20.16 -20.22 19.70
CA ASN A 50 19.30 -20.69 18.62
C ASN A 50 18.35 -19.60 18.08
N MET A 51 18.35 -18.39 18.64
CA MET A 51 17.59 -17.26 18.11
C MET A 51 18.35 -16.55 16.99
N ARG A 52 17.66 -16.33 15.87
CA ARG A 52 18.13 -15.55 14.71
C ARG A 52 17.21 -14.38 14.51
N PHE A 53 17.78 -13.20 14.32
CA PHE A 53 17.04 -11.96 14.18
C PHE A 53 17.20 -11.43 12.77
N LEU A 54 16.09 -11.01 12.19
CA LEU A 54 16.03 -10.22 10.97
C LEU A 54 15.26 -8.96 11.28
N ALA A 55 15.65 -7.84 10.68
CA ALA A 55 14.96 -6.59 10.87
C ALA A 55 14.87 -5.83 9.55
N ALA A 56 13.73 -5.20 9.31
CA ALA A 56 13.52 -4.29 8.20
C ALA A 56 13.36 -2.86 8.74
N CYS A 57 14.00 -1.91 8.06
CA CYS A 57 13.91 -0.50 8.37
C CYS A 57 13.47 0.29 7.15
N ASN A 58 12.76 1.38 7.39
CA ASN A 58 12.36 2.32 6.36
C ASN A 58 13.47 3.38 6.18
N PRO A 59 13.84 3.75 4.95
CA PRO A 59 14.86 4.77 4.71
C PRO A 59 14.40 6.14 5.24
N GLN A 60 15.31 7.00 5.70
CA GLN A 60 14.98 8.40 6.01
C GLN A 60 14.72 9.18 4.72
N ARG A 61 13.56 9.84 4.61
CA ARG A 61 13.20 10.63 3.43
C ARG A 61 12.63 12.00 3.82
N TRP A 62 13.26 13.03 3.26
CA TRP A 62 12.85 14.42 3.41
C TRP A 62 11.84 14.79 2.31
N ARG A 63 10.87 15.62 2.66
CA ARG A 63 9.94 16.31 1.77
C ARG A 63 10.79 17.19 0.86
N THR A 64 10.90 16.81 -0.40
CA THR A 64 11.35 17.73 -1.44
C THR A 64 10.25 18.77 -1.65
N ASN A 65 10.60 20.06 -1.66
CA ASN A 65 9.70 21.21 -1.88
C ASN A 65 8.95 21.19 -3.25
N ASN A 66 9.05 20.11 -4.02
CA ASN A 66 8.49 19.98 -5.35
C ASN A 66 7.12 19.27 -5.35
N GLY A 67 6.71 18.66 -4.22
CA GLY A 67 5.38 18.08 -4.06
C GLY A 67 4.41 19.11 -3.49
N THR A 68 3.39 19.47 -4.25
CA THR A 68 2.26 20.33 -3.83
C THR A 68 1.35 19.60 -2.83
N PHE A 69 1.88 19.25 -1.66
CA PHE A 69 1.05 18.97 -0.49
C PHE A 69 0.74 20.32 0.17
N GLN A 70 -0.20 21.06 -0.41
CA GLN A 70 -0.87 22.13 0.33
C GLN A 70 -1.64 21.47 1.47
N ASP A 71 -1.16 21.72 2.69
CA ASP A 71 -1.74 21.32 3.97
C ASP A 71 -3.11 22.01 4.16
N ASP A 72 -4.13 21.59 3.42
CA ASP A 72 -5.52 21.91 3.70
C ASP A 72 -6.28 20.61 3.93
N ILE A 73 -6.31 20.16 5.19
CA ILE A 73 -7.45 19.54 5.89
C ILE A 73 -6.98 19.21 7.31
N GLY A 74 -7.62 19.86 8.28
CA GLY A 74 -7.29 19.83 9.70
C GLY A 74 -7.56 18.49 10.41
N ILE A 75 -7.20 18.50 11.69
CA ILE A 75 -7.32 17.42 12.68
C ILE A 75 -6.20 16.37 12.64
N LYS A 76 -4.93 16.82 12.66
CA LYS A 76 -3.80 16.03 13.19
C LYS A 76 -2.76 16.84 13.96
N LYS A 77 -2.93 18.15 14.18
CA LYS A 77 -1.85 18.99 14.71
C LYS A 77 -1.56 18.76 16.20
N GLU A 78 -2.58 18.50 17.01
CA GLU A 78 -2.45 18.51 18.47
C GLU A 78 -1.80 17.25 19.07
N LEU A 79 -1.97 16.08 18.45
CA LEU A 79 -1.27 14.84 18.87
C LEU A 79 0.19 14.82 18.40
N TYR A 80 0.50 15.52 17.30
CA TYR A 80 1.85 15.62 16.75
C TYR A 80 2.71 16.66 17.51
N ASP A 81 2.11 17.73 18.02
CA ASP A 81 2.84 18.77 18.75
C ASP A 81 3.29 18.32 20.16
N PHE A 82 2.64 17.34 20.78
CA PHE A 82 3.05 16.82 22.11
C PHE A 82 4.40 16.08 22.10
N GLN A 83 4.82 15.54 20.96
CA GLN A 83 6.13 14.88 20.80
C GLN A 83 7.24 15.86 20.38
N ARG A 84 6.92 17.07 19.92
CA ARG A 84 7.89 18.10 19.49
C ARG A 84 8.67 18.74 20.64
N LEU A 85 8.26 18.54 21.89
CA LEU A 85 8.87 19.17 23.06
C LEU A 85 10.15 18.48 23.58
N LYS A 86 10.70 17.48 22.88
CA LYS A 86 11.88 16.75 23.37
C LYS A 86 13.13 16.70 22.49
N ASP A 87 13.10 17.17 21.24
CA ASP A 87 14.35 17.25 20.47
C ASP A 87 14.34 18.43 19.51
N HIS A 88 15.35 19.31 19.65
CA HIS A 88 15.56 20.51 18.85
C HIS A 88 16.16 20.19 17.47
N ARG A 89 15.56 19.25 16.74
CA ARG A 89 15.86 19.04 15.32
C ARG A 89 14.58 19.17 14.53
N ASP A 90 14.63 19.98 13.49
CA ASP A 90 13.49 20.35 12.66
C ASP A 90 13.05 19.16 11.78
N GLU A 91 12.39 18.18 12.41
CA GLU A 91 11.85 16.96 11.79
C GLU A 91 10.53 17.23 11.01
N SER A 92 10.15 18.50 10.86
CA SER A 92 8.97 18.95 10.12
C SER A 92 8.99 18.58 8.63
N GLY A 93 10.16 18.24 8.12
CA GLY A 93 10.40 17.90 6.73
C GLY A 93 10.36 16.41 6.39
N LEU A 94 10.07 15.46 7.28
CA LEU A 94 10.02 14.04 6.87
C LEU A 94 8.68 13.66 6.22
N ILE A 95 8.70 12.79 5.20
CA ILE A 95 7.47 12.23 4.58
C ILE A 95 6.76 11.29 5.58
N TYR A 96 7.54 10.55 6.37
CA TYR A 96 7.10 9.69 7.46
C TYR A 96 8.15 9.69 8.58
N HIS A 97 7.71 9.49 9.83
CA HIS A 97 8.60 9.56 10.99
C HIS A 97 9.37 8.26 11.18
N VAL A 98 10.70 8.33 11.04
CA VAL A 98 11.63 7.22 11.30
C VAL A 98 12.88 7.74 12.02
N PHE A 99 13.32 6.97 13.01
CA PHE A 99 14.55 7.25 13.74
C PHE A 99 15.77 6.80 12.94
N PRO A 100 16.88 7.57 12.99
CA PRO A 100 18.10 7.21 12.29
C PRO A 100 18.68 5.91 12.85
N ILE A 101 19.24 5.09 11.97
CA ILE A 101 19.88 3.84 12.34
C ILE A 101 21.32 4.15 12.77
N PRO A 102 21.82 3.56 13.89
CA PRO A 102 23.19 3.74 14.35
C PRO A 102 24.20 3.26 13.30
N GLU A 103 25.34 3.93 13.22
CA GLU A 103 26.41 3.61 12.26
C GLU A 103 26.88 2.14 12.37
N ALA A 104 26.97 1.61 13.59
CA ALA A 104 27.33 0.21 13.84
C ALA A 104 26.36 -0.81 13.21
N MET A 105 25.12 -0.43 12.89
CA MET A 105 24.14 -1.29 12.21
C MET A 105 24.22 -1.18 10.69
N LEU A 106 24.85 -0.13 10.14
CA LEU A 106 24.96 0.08 8.69
C LEU A 106 25.78 -1.03 8.01
N GLU A 107 26.79 -1.56 8.69
CA GLU A 107 27.59 -2.71 8.22
C GLU A 107 26.74 -3.98 7.99
N TYR A 108 25.57 -4.06 8.64
CA TYR A 108 24.64 -5.19 8.57
C TYR A 108 23.36 -4.85 7.80
N THR A 109 23.34 -3.71 7.08
CA THR A 109 22.16 -3.22 6.37
C THR A 109 22.37 -3.37 4.86
N TRP A 110 21.35 -3.90 4.17
CA TRP A 110 21.32 -3.98 2.71
C TRP A 110 20.13 -3.20 2.18
N ASP A 111 20.33 -2.49 1.06
CA ASP A 111 19.26 -1.85 0.31
C ASP A 111 18.70 -2.85 -0.72
N TYR A 112 17.44 -3.24 -0.54
CA TYR A 112 16.74 -4.16 -1.44
C TYR A 112 16.10 -3.45 -2.64
N GLY A 113 16.14 -2.11 -2.69
CA GLY A 113 15.57 -1.32 -3.78
C GLY A 113 14.05 -1.43 -3.88
N PHE A 114 13.54 -1.22 -5.09
CA PHE A 114 12.11 -1.31 -5.41
C PHE A 114 11.83 -2.52 -6.29
N LEU A 115 10.60 -3.03 -6.26
CA LEU A 115 10.15 -4.04 -7.21
C LEU A 115 10.19 -3.44 -8.62
N ASP A 116 10.82 -4.15 -9.55
CA ASP A 116 10.70 -3.79 -10.97
C ASP A 116 9.28 -4.05 -11.48
N GLY A 117 8.89 -3.36 -12.56
CA GLY A 117 7.53 -3.40 -13.07
C GLY A 117 7.08 -4.79 -13.55
N GLU A 118 7.99 -5.66 -14.00
CA GLU A 118 7.65 -7.02 -14.46
C GLU A 118 7.35 -7.92 -13.28
N THR A 119 8.20 -7.88 -12.25
CA THR A 119 7.97 -8.61 -11.00
C THR A 119 6.71 -8.11 -10.30
N GLU A 120 6.47 -6.80 -10.24
CA GLU A 120 5.25 -6.25 -9.65
C GLU A 120 4.00 -6.72 -10.40
N THR A 121 4.02 -6.70 -11.74
CA THR A 121 2.92 -7.21 -12.56
C THR A 121 2.64 -8.68 -12.28
N THR A 122 3.68 -9.48 -12.03
CA THR A 122 3.54 -10.89 -11.64
C THR A 122 2.84 -11.04 -10.28
N TYR A 123 3.17 -10.20 -9.30
CA TYR A 123 2.46 -10.16 -8.02
C TYR A 123 1.01 -9.71 -8.19
N ILE A 124 0.75 -8.67 -8.99
CA ILE A 124 -0.60 -8.19 -9.29
C ILE A 124 -1.45 -9.34 -9.86
N ARG A 125 -0.95 -10.08 -10.86
CA ARG A 125 -1.64 -11.27 -11.40
C ARG A 125 -1.93 -12.31 -10.31
N ALA A 126 -0.91 -12.69 -9.53
CA ALA A 126 -1.09 -13.69 -8.47
C ALA A 126 -2.15 -13.28 -7.44
N MET A 127 -2.27 -11.98 -7.16
CA MET A 127 -3.29 -11.44 -6.26
C MET A 127 -4.68 -11.40 -6.89
N LEU A 128 -4.78 -10.94 -8.13
CA LEU A 128 -6.05 -10.86 -8.87
C LEU A 128 -6.63 -12.23 -9.22
N ASN A 129 -5.81 -13.29 -9.28
CA ASN A 129 -6.28 -14.67 -9.39
C ASN A 129 -7.22 -15.10 -8.25
N LYS A 130 -7.24 -14.38 -7.12
CA LYS A 130 -8.17 -14.62 -6.01
C LYS A 130 -9.56 -14.00 -6.25
N CYS A 131 -9.74 -13.25 -7.33
CA CYS A 131 -11.00 -12.63 -7.72
C CYS A 131 -11.73 -13.50 -8.75
N ASP A 132 -12.44 -14.54 -8.32
CA ASP A 132 -13.04 -15.59 -9.18
C ASP A 132 -13.93 -15.06 -10.33
N ARG A 133 -14.67 -13.97 -10.09
CA ARG A 133 -15.49 -13.37 -11.14
C ARG A 133 -14.69 -12.67 -12.23
N LEU A 134 -13.56 -12.07 -11.84
CA LEU A 134 -12.69 -11.39 -12.80
C LEU A 134 -12.04 -12.41 -13.73
N THR A 135 -11.58 -13.54 -13.18
CA THR A 135 -10.93 -14.61 -13.94
C THR A 135 -11.88 -15.32 -14.92
N SER A 136 -13.19 -15.15 -14.75
CA SER A 136 -14.21 -15.67 -15.67
C SER A 136 -14.21 -14.95 -17.03
N SER A 137 -13.58 -13.77 -17.14
CA SER A 137 -13.42 -13.03 -18.39
C SER A 137 -11.95 -12.73 -18.65
N PRO A 138 -11.25 -13.53 -19.49
CA PRO A 138 -9.82 -13.35 -19.75
C PRO A 138 -9.44 -11.96 -20.28
N ALA A 139 -10.28 -11.37 -21.13
CA ALA A 139 -10.07 -10.02 -21.66
C ALA A 139 -10.13 -8.95 -20.56
N LEU A 140 -11.15 -9.02 -19.69
CA LEU A 140 -11.29 -8.10 -18.56
C LEU A 140 -10.22 -8.32 -17.50
N TYR A 141 -9.80 -9.56 -17.30
CA TYR A 141 -8.72 -9.91 -16.39
C TYR A 141 -7.40 -9.25 -16.80
N GLU A 142 -6.95 -9.43 -18.05
CA GLU A 142 -5.71 -8.81 -18.51
C GLU A 142 -5.81 -7.29 -18.57
N CYS A 143 -6.97 -6.74 -18.96
CA CYS A 143 -7.21 -5.30 -18.89
C CYS A 143 -7.08 -4.81 -17.44
N THR A 144 -7.69 -5.50 -16.47
CA THR A 144 -7.61 -5.13 -15.04
C THR A 144 -6.18 -5.20 -14.50
N VAL A 145 -5.39 -6.20 -14.91
CA VAL A 145 -3.96 -6.27 -14.57
C VAL A 145 -3.24 -5.00 -15.03
N LYS A 146 -3.45 -4.58 -16.29
CA LYS A 146 -2.85 -3.34 -16.83
C LYS A 146 -3.34 -2.09 -16.11
N LEU A 147 -4.63 -1.99 -15.80
CA LEU A 147 -5.20 -0.85 -15.08
C LEU A 147 -4.60 -0.70 -13.68
N VAL A 148 -4.44 -1.82 -12.94
CA VAL A 148 -3.82 -1.81 -11.61
C VAL A 148 -2.33 -1.49 -11.71
N ALA A 149 -1.61 -2.08 -12.67
CA ALA A 149 -0.19 -1.80 -12.88
C ALA A 149 0.06 -0.33 -13.26
N GLU A 150 -0.72 0.23 -14.20
CA GLU A 150 -0.65 1.65 -14.55
C GLU A 150 -1.00 2.55 -13.37
N SER A 151 -1.94 2.13 -12.51
CA SER A 151 -2.28 2.89 -11.31
C SER A 151 -1.14 2.92 -10.30
N GLN A 152 -0.42 1.81 -10.13
CA GLN A 152 0.79 1.76 -9.31
C GLN A 152 1.87 2.67 -9.90
N GLU A 153 2.11 2.57 -11.20
CA GLU A 153 3.12 3.36 -11.89
C GLU A 153 2.83 4.86 -11.85
N PHE A 154 1.58 5.26 -12.09
CA PHE A 154 1.17 6.66 -12.01
C PHE A 154 1.51 7.29 -10.65
N PHE A 155 1.20 6.59 -9.56
CA PHE A 155 1.48 7.08 -8.23
C PHE A 155 2.99 7.17 -7.97
N ARG A 156 3.77 6.22 -8.48
CA ARG A 156 5.24 6.27 -8.37
C ARG A 156 5.83 7.46 -9.11
N THR A 157 5.34 7.78 -10.30
CA THR A 157 5.91 8.83 -11.15
C THR A 157 5.39 10.22 -10.83
N GLU A 158 4.09 10.36 -10.52
CA GLU A 158 3.42 11.67 -10.39
C GLU A 158 3.19 12.11 -8.94
N VAL A 159 3.27 11.19 -7.96
CA VAL A 159 3.03 11.49 -6.53
C VAL A 159 4.29 11.28 -5.71
N ASP A 160 4.68 10.03 -5.47
CA ASP A 160 5.92 9.63 -4.81
C ASP A 160 6.12 8.12 -4.97
N ASN A 161 7.37 7.67 -5.11
CA ASN A 161 7.69 6.25 -5.32
C ASN A 161 7.25 5.33 -4.16
N SER A 162 7.10 5.87 -2.95
CA SER A 162 6.66 5.14 -1.75
C SER A 162 5.16 5.31 -1.47
N SER A 163 4.44 6.05 -2.32
CA SER A 163 3.02 6.33 -2.12
C SER A 163 2.13 5.11 -2.35
N VAL A 164 2.65 4.06 -2.99
CA VAL A 164 1.90 2.86 -3.32
C VAL A 164 2.69 1.58 -3.08
N SER A 165 1.96 0.47 -2.88
CA SER A 165 2.52 -0.86 -2.67
C SER A 165 1.53 -1.97 -3.04
N LEU A 166 1.94 -3.23 -2.91
CA LEU A 166 1.04 -4.39 -3.00
C LEU A 166 -0.08 -4.37 -1.93
N ARG A 167 0.02 -3.55 -0.88
CA ARG A 167 -1.11 -3.32 0.04
C ARG A 167 -2.28 -2.65 -0.68
N ASP A 168 -2.02 -1.79 -1.66
CA ASP A 168 -3.07 -1.16 -2.49
C ASP A 168 -3.72 -2.17 -3.42
N VAL A 169 -2.95 -3.10 -4.01
CA VAL A 169 -3.50 -4.22 -4.77
C VAL A 169 -4.39 -5.11 -3.88
N THR A 170 -4.00 -5.30 -2.62
CA THR A 170 -4.82 -6.03 -1.63
C THR A 170 -6.14 -5.31 -1.39
N ARG A 171 -6.10 -3.98 -1.19
CA ARG A 171 -7.31 -3.15 -1.03
C ARG A 171 -8.20 -3.21 -2.27
N PHE A 172 -7.61 -3.14 -3.46
CA PHE A 172 -8.34 -3.33 -4.71
C PHE A 172 -9.10 -4.66 -4.72
N CYS A 173 -8.42 -5.77 -4.40
CA CYS A 173 -9.05 -7.09 -4.36
C CYS A 173 -10.19 -7.15 -3.32
N GLN A 174 -10.03 -6.51 -2.17
CA GLN A 174 -11.07 -6.41 -1.14
C GLN A 174 -12.30 -5.65 -1.63
N PHE A 175 -12.10 -4.46 -2.22
CA PHE A 175 -13.20 -3.69 -2.80
C PHE A 175 -13.87 -4.42 -3.95
N TYR A 176 -13.08 -5.03 -4.85
CA TYR A 176 -13.59 -5.82 -5.95
C TYR A 176 -14.49 -6.96 -5.44
N GLY A 177 -14.00 -7.76 -4.48
CA GLY A 177 -14.78 -8.84 -3.87
C GLY A 177 -16.06 -8.34 -3.19
N TRP A 178 -15.98 -7.19 -2.49
CA TRP A 178 -17.15 -6.59 -1.87
C TRP A 178 -18.19 -6.14 -2.89
N PHE A 179 -17.78 -5.40 -3.93
CA PHE A 179 -18.68 -4.91 -4.97
C PHE A 179 -19.30 -6.06 -5.77
N SER A 180 -18.48 -7.04 -6.16
CA SER A 180 -18.93 -8.26 -6.81
C SER A 180 -20.05 -8.91 -5.99
N ASN A 181 -19.81 -9.19 -4.69
CA ASN A 181 -20.80 -9.84 -3.84
C ASN A 181 -22.09 -9.04 -3.59
N ASN A 182 -22.01 -7.70 -3.54
CA ASN A 182 -23.17 -6.85 -3.25
C ASN A 182 -23.96 -6.47 -4.51
N ARG A 183 -23.30 -6.29 -5.66
CA ARG A 183 -23.97 -5.97 -6.93
C ARG A 183 -24.75 -7.15 -7.49
N ILE A 184 -24.25 -8.38 -7.33
CA ILE A 184 -25.00 -9.60 -7.63
C ILE A 184 -26.36 -9.59 -6.94
N LYS A 185 -26.40 -9.20 -5.67
CA LYS A 185 -27.63 -9.20 -4.87
C LYS A 185 -28.63 -8.15 -5.34
N ASN A 186 -28.15 -7.01 -5.86
CA ASN A 186 -28.99 -5.85 -6.19
C ASN A 186 -29.34 -5.73 -7.68
N HIS A 187 -28.55 -6.32 -8.58
CA HIS A 187 -28.65 -6.13 -10.03
C HIS A 187 -28.75 -7.44 -10.84
N ALA A 188 -28.93 -8.60 -10.21
CA ALA A 188 -29.08 -9.88 -10.90
C ALA A 188 -30.08 -9.78 -12.07
N GLY A 189 -29.59 -9.98 -13.30
CA GLY A 189 -30.40 -9.99 -14.52
C GLY A 189 -30.69 -8.64 -15.18
N ARG A 190 -30.12 -7.53 -14.69
CA ARG A 190 -30.32 -6.18 -15.28
C ARG A 190 -29.25 -5.75 -16.28
N ILE A 191 -28.03 -6.23 -16.12
CA ILE A 191 -26.86 -5.92 -16.97
C ILE A 191 -26.13 -7.21 -17.32
N SER A 192 -25.32 -7.19 -18.39
CA SER A 192 -24.52 -8.34 -18.78
C SER A 192 -23.42 -8.63 -17.76
N ASN A 193 -22.97 -9.90 -17.69
CA ASN A 193 -21.85 -10.28 -16.81
C ASN A 193 -20.56 -9.51 -17.12
N TYR A 194 -20.36 -9.14 -18.40
CA TYR A 194 -19.23 -8.34 -18.83
C TYR A 194 -19.28 -6.92 -18.24
N GLU A 195 -20.42 -6.24 -18.34
CA GLU A 195 -20.64 -4.91 -17.76
C GLU A 195 -20.52 -4.94 -16.23
N GLU A 196 -21.06 -5.97 -15.57
CA GLU A 196 -20.96 -6.10 -14.10
C GLU A 196 -19.49 -6.21 -13.64
N ILE A 197 -18.67 -7.02 -14.33
CA ILE A 197 -17.24 -7.16 -14.03
C ILE A 197 -16.52 -5.84 -14.30
N GLN A 198 -16.81 -5.17 -15.42
CA GLN A 198 -16.19 -3.89 -15.80
C GLN A 198 -16.50 -2.80 -14.77
N GLU A 199 -17.77 -2.58 -14.43
CA GLU A 199 -18.17 -1.57 -13.43
C GLU A 199 -17.55 -1.87 -12.06
N THR A 200 -17.50 -3.15 -11.67
CA THR A 200 -16.90 -3.57 -10.40
C THR A 200 -15.40 -3.28 -10.36
N THR A 201 -14.68 -3.54 -11.46
CA THR A 201 -13.28 -3.15 -11.63
C THR A 201 -13.10 -1.64 -11.49
N LEU A 202 -13.91 -0.84 -12.20
CA LEU A 202 -13.81 0.62 -12.16
C LEU A 202 -14.06 1.18 -10.76
N LEU A 203 -15.06 0.69 -10.04
CA LEU A 203 -15.33 1.13 -8.66
C LEU A 203 -14.18 0.81 -7.71
N ALA A 204 -13.65 -0.42 -7.79
CA ALA A 204 -12.51 -0.82 -6.97
C ALA A 204 -11.27 0.03 -7.26
N LEU A 205 -11.03 0.34 -8.53
CA LEU A 205 -9.93 1.20 -8.98
C LEU A 205 -10.08 2.64 -8.45
N LEU A 206 -11.29 3.21 -8.58
CA LEU A 206 -11.58 4.56 -8.14
C LEU A 206 -11.42 4.72 -6.61
N LEU A 207 -11.93 3.77 -5.84
CA LEU A 207 -11.80 3.80 -4.38
C LEU A 207 -10.35 3.58 -3.92
N THR A 208 -9.59 2.75 -4.64
CA THR A 208 -8.21 2.40 -4.25
C THR A 208 -7.22 3.49 -4.62
N TYR A 209 -7.40 4.14 -5.77
CA TYR A 209 -6.41 5.04 -6.36
C TYR A 209 -6.97 6.46 -6.55
N TYR A 210 -8.02 6.64 -7.36
CA TYR A 210 -8.50 7.97 -7.78
C TYR A 210 -8.83 8.90 -6.60
N LEU A 211 -9.56 8.41 -5.59
CA LEU A 211 -9.97 9.23 -4.44
C LEU A 211 -8.82 9.71 -3.56
N ARG A 212 -7.64 9.08 -3.66
CA ARG A 212 -6.44 9.48 -2.92
C ARG A 212 -5.70 10.65 -3.57
N LEU A 213 -5.98 10.97 -4.84
CA LEU A 213 -5.30 12.03 -5.56
C LEU A 213 -5.81 13.40 -5.09
N SER A 214 -4.87 14.25 -4.67
CA SER A 214 -5.13 15.64 -4.28
C SER A 214 -4.99 16.54 -5.50
N GLY A 215 -6.06 17.25 -5.86
CA GLY A 215 -6.04 18.24 -6.94
C GLY A 215 -6.63 17.75 -8.27
N SER A 216 -7.27 18.69 -8.96
CA SER A 216 -8.00 18.43 -10.22
C SER A 216 -7.06 17.96 -11.34
N ASN A 217 -5.85 18.50 -11.41
CA ASN A 217 -4.89 18.17 -12.46
C ASN A 217 -4.42 16.71 -12.38
N LEU A 218 -4.02 16.24 -11.19
CA LEU A 218 -3.60 14.84 -11.00
C LEU A 218 -4.74 13.86 -11.30
N ARG A 219 -5.96 14.19 -10.85
CA ARG A 219 -7.16 13.39 -11.15
C ARG A 219 -7.42 13.30 -12.64
N THR A 220 -7.29 14.42 -13.36
CA THR A 220 -7.50 14.47 -14.82
C THR A 220 -6.41 13.66 -15.55
N SER A 221 -5.14 13.85 -15.20
CA SER A 221 -4.02 13.09 -15.77
C SER A 221 -4.14 11.59 -15.52
N TYR A 222 -4.56 11.20 -14.31
CA TYR A 222 -4.82 9.80 -13.97
C TYR A 222 -5.93 9.23 -14.85
N LEU A 223 -7.10 9.89 -14.92
CA LEU A 223 -8.23 9.42 -15.73
C LEU A 223 -7.83 9.25 -17.19
N ASN A 224 -7.07 10.19 -17.78
CA ASN A 224 -6.60 10.08 -19.16
C ASN A 224 -5.75 8.82 -19.41
N ARG A 225 -4.88 8.45 -18.47
CA ARG A 225 -4.05 7.23 -18.59
C ARG A 225 -4.89 5.96 -18.50
N ILE A 226 -5.86 5.94 -17.58
CA ILE A 226 -6.77 4.80 -17.40
C ILE A 226 -7.72 4.67 -18.62
N GLU A 227 -8.28 5.77 -19.13
CA GLU A 227 -9.13 5.78 -20.33
C GLU A 227 -8.38 5.25 -21.55
N LYS A 228 -7.11 5.64 -21.74
CA LYS A 228 -6.27 5.12 -22.83
C LYS A 228 -6.11 3.60 -22.81
N ILE A 229 -6.02 2.99 -21.63
CA ILE A 229 -5.94 1.53 -21.49
C ILE A 229 -7.27 0.87 -21.84
N LEU A 230 -8.38 1.45 -21.37
CA LEU A 230 -9.71 0.93 -21.68
C LEU A 230 -10.02 0.99 -23.17
N GLU A 231 -9.71 2.10 -23.85
CA GLU A 231 -9.90 2.27 -25.29
C GLU A 231 -9.10 1.26 -26.12
N GLY A 232 -7.90 0.89 -25.66
CA GLY A 232 -7.04 -0.07 -26.35
C GLY A 232 -7.47 -1.53 -26.22
N ASP A 233 -8.10 -1.90 -25.09
CA ASP A 233 -8.37 -3.30 -24.76
C ASP A 233 -9.86 -3.71 -24.82
N MET A 234 -10.79 -2.75 -24.90
CA MET A 234 -12.23 -3.02 -24.75
C MET A 234 -13.05 -2.51 -25.95
N GLN A 235 -13.76 -3.40 -26.63
CA GLN A 235 -14.83 -3.01 -27.57
C GLN A 235 -16.09 -2.73 -26.73
N ASN A 236 -16.58 -1.47 -26.72
CA ASN A 236 -17.67 -0.92 -25.89
C ASN A 236 -17.26 -0.40 -24.50
N VAL A 237 -16.32 0.55 -24.48
CA VAL A 237 -15.92 1.25 -23.25
C VAL A 237 -17.06 2.11 -22.72
N ILE A 238 -17.51 1.85 -21.49
CA ILE A 238 -18.14 2.90 -20.68
C ILE A 238 -17.04 3.94 -20.43
N SER A 239 -17.15 5.13 -21.04
CA SER A 239 -16.23 6.24 -20.74
C SER A 239 -16.17 6.41 -19.22
N ILE A 240 -14.96 6.43 -18.63
CA ILE A 240 -14.81 6.54 -17.17
C ILE A 240 -15.44 7.84 -16.69
N SER A 241 -15.28 8.90 -17.47
CA SER A 241 -15.95 10.18 -17.23
C SER A 241 -17.47 10.03 -17.17
N LYS A 242 -18.08 9.28 -18.10
CA LYS A 242 -19.51 8.98 -18.06
C LYS A 242 -19.89 8.09 -16.86
N PHE A 243 -19.10 7.05 -16.58
CA PHE A 243 -19.30 6.17 -15.43
C PHE A 243 -19.28 6.93 -14.11
N LEU A 244 -18.33 7.85 -13.94
CA LEU A 244 -18.20 8.70 -12.76
C LEU A 244 -19.40 9.64 -12.61
N ILE A 245 -19.86 10.26 -13.70
CA ILE A 245 -21.05 11.11 -13.70
C ILE A 245 -22.29 10.28 -13.30
N ASP A 246 -22.51 9.14 -13.96
CA ASP A 246 -23.64 8.25 -13.68
C ASP A 246 -23.62 7.76 -12.23
N LEU A 247 -22.44 7.44 -11.69
CA LEU A 247 -22.26 7.04 -10.29
C LEU A 247 -22.62 8.18 -9.32
N LEU A 248 -22.09 9.38 -9.55
CA LEU A 248 -22.35 10.56 -8.72
C LEU A 248 -23.84 10.94 -8.73
N GLU A 249 -24.47 10.94 -9.91
CA GLU A 249 -25.90 11.22 -10.05
C GLU A 249 -26.77 10.18 -9.34
N THR A 250 -26.39 8.89 -9.42
CA THR A 250 -27.11 7.80 -8.77
C THR A 250 -27.07 7.93 -7.24
N GLU A 251 -25.92 8.27 -6.67
CA GLU A 251 -25.77 8.48 -5.22
C GLU A 251 -26.47 9.77 -4.76
N GLN A 252 -26.42 10.85 -5.56
CA GLN A 252 -27.13 12.09 -5.26
C GLN A 252 -28.66 11.86 -5.20
N LYS A 253 -29.22 11.07 -6.12
CA LYS A 253 -30.67 10.73 -6.12
C LYS A 253 -31.09 9.91 -4.90
N LYS A 254 -30.22 9.04 -4.37
CA LYS A 254 -30.49 8.25 -3.15
C LYS A 254 -30.43 9.08 -1.86
N LEU A 255 -29.71 10.19 -1.85
CA LEU A 255 -29.58 11.07 -0.69
C LEU A 255 -30.73 12.10 -0.60
N ILE A 256 -31.42 12.37 -1.70
CA ILE A 256 -32.48 13.38 -1.82
C ILE A 256 -33.88 12.76 -1.87
N GLY A 257 -33.99 11.44 -2.06
CA GLY A 257 -35.25 10.66 -2.01
C GLY A 257 -35.42 9.92 -0.70
#